data_AF-A0AAE4APP8-F1
#
_entry.id   AF-A0AAE4APP8-F1
#
_cell.length_a   1.000
_cell.length_b   1.000
_cell.length_c   1.000
_cell.angle_alpha   90.00
_cell.angle_beta   90.00
_cell.angle_gamma   90.00
#
_symmetry.space_group_name_H-M   'P 1'
#
loop_
_entity.id
_entity.type
_entity.pdbx_description
1 polymer ?
#
loop_
_entity_poly.entity_id
_entity_poly.type
_entity_poly.pdbx_seq_one_letter_code
_entity_poly.pdbx_strand_id
1 'polypeptide(L)'
;MKIRGMSVIVLFVLIAVTASSYAVSLNPFRRNSRARAETLMITANVLNSRLLAELAQVRTKQPIVLFSPDVDGTQRVFYMIDGNKAVDIGEGNFLETVAFINPKRIVILGGTDYVPKQFVDLLRADYSVIILDSTDWEKNAQVLGEWLDHRSLLKQYREYSDKISQAGAGK
;
A
#
# COMPACT_ATOMS: atom_id res chain seq x y z
N MET A 1 -31.73 -66.42 -7.02
CA MET A 1 -30.85 -67.07 -8.03
C MET A 1 -31.12 -66.44 -9.38
N LYS A 2 -30.07 -66.32 -10.22
CA LYS A 2 -30.02 -65.75 -11.58
C LYS A 2 -29.95 -64.22 -11.72
N ILE A 3 -28.70 -63.79 -11.58
CA ILE A 3 -28.05 -62.65 -12.24
C ILE A 3 -28.10 -62.85 -13.78
N ARG A 4 -28.42 -61.78 -14.51
CA ARG A 4 -28.13 -61.53 -15.94
C ARG A 4 -27.92 -60.01 -16.01
N GLY A 5 -26.77 -59.40 -16.27
CA GLY A 5 -25.63 -59.81 -17.08
C GLY A 5 -25.70 -59.12 -18.43
N MET A 6 -25.24 -57.86 -18.53
CA MET A 6 -24.66 -57.32 -19.76
C MET A 6 -23.82 -56.05 -19.48
N SER A 7 -22.51 -56.24 -19.60
CA SER A 7 -21.48 -55.32 -20.11
C SER A 7 -21.75 -53.82 -20.19
N VAL A 8 -21.02 -53.02 -19.41
CA VAL A 8 -20.10 -52.01 -19.97
C VAL A 8 -18.82 -52.00 -19.13
N ILE A 9 -17.75 -52.43 -19.76
CA ILE A 9 -16.37 -52.34 -19.33
C ILE A 9 -15.93 -50.87 -19.45
N VAL A 10 -15.40 -50.32 -18.35
CA VAL A 10 -14.30 -49.33 -18.26
C VAL A 10 -14.40 -48.05 -19.10
N LEU A 11 -14.58 -46.92 -18.40
CA LEU A 11 -14.00 -45.61 -18.74
C LEU A 11 -13.81 -44.82 -17.44
N PHE A 12 -12.68 -44.98 -16.72
CA PHE A 12 -11.47 -44.15 -16.76
C PHE A 12 -11.69 -42.63 -16.59
N VAL A 13 -10.99 -42.10 -15.57
CA VAL A 13 -10.55 -40.71 -15.33
C VAL A 13 -11.60 -39.78 -14.67
N LEU A 14 -11.51 -39.58 -13.34
CA LEU A 14 -10.86 -38.41 -12.71
C LEU A 14 -11.43 -37.06 -13.16
N ILE A 15 -12.22 -36.43 -12.28
CA ILE A 15 -11.99 -35.06 -11.78
C ILE A 15 -12.94 -34.88 -10.59
N ALA A 16 -12.39 -35.15 -9.41
CA ALA A 16 -12.81 -34.47 -8.20
C ALA A 16 -12.15 -33.09 -8.23
N VAL A 17 -12.91 -32.06 -8.57
CA VAL A 17 -12.57 -30.69 -8.17
C VAL A 17 -13.74 -30.17 -7.38
N THR A 18 -13.58 -30.30 -6.06
CA THR A 18 -14.15 -29.40 -5.08
C THR A 18 -13.70 -27.98 -5.42
N ALA A 19 -14.45 -27.30 -6.29
CA ALA A 19 -14.34 -25.87 -6.46
C ALA A 19 -15.03 -25.22 -5.25
N SER A 20 -14.26 -25.07 -4.17
CA SER A 20 -14.51 -24.04 -3.15
C SER A 20 -14.56 -22.70 -3.86
N SER A 21 -15.77 -22.31 -4.25
CA SER A 21 -16.05 -21.01 -4.82
C SER A 21 -15.91 -19.98 -3.70
N TYR A 22 -14.69 -19.50 -3.46
CA TYR A 22 -14.50 -18.16 -2.93
C TYR A 22 -14.92 -17.20 -4.05
N ALA A 23 -16.23 -17.04 -4.21
CA ALA A 23 -16.78 -15.94 -4.97
C ALA A 23 -16.44 -14.65 -4.21
N VAL A 24 -15.26 -14.09 -4.48
CA VAL A 24 -14.98 -12.68 -4.23
C VAL A 24 -16.01 -11.92 -5.04
N SER A 25 -17.08 -11.46 -4.40
CA SER A 25 -18.08 -10.65 -5.08
C SER A 25 -17.43 -9.33 -5.50
N LEU A 26 -17.05 -9.22 -6.76
CA LEU A 26 -16.78 -7.95 -7.44
C LEU A 26 -18.13 -7.30 -7.73
N ASN A 27 -18.74 -6.73 -6.70
CA ASN A 27 -19.95 -5.94 -6.86
C ASN A 27 -19.56 -4.45 -6.83
N PRO A 28 -19.56 -3.74 -7.98
CA PRO A 28 -19.02 -2.37 -8.09
C PRO A 28 -19.81 -1.31 -7.31
N PHE A 29 -20.96 -1.68 -6.73
CA PHE A 29 -21.82 -0.79 -5.93
C PHE A 29 -22.00 -1.25 -4.48
N ARG A 30 -21.35 -2.34 -4.04
CA ARG A 30 -21.19 -2.59 -2.61
C ARG A 30 -20.04 -1.73 -2.11
N ARG A 31 -20.36 -0.47 -1.79
CA ARG A 31 -19.65 0.28 -0.75
C ARG A 31 -19.92 -0.44 0.57
N ASN A 32 -19.34 -1.63 0.75
CA ASN A 32 -19.10 -2.15 2.09
C ASN A 32 -18.45 -0.98 2.81
N SER A 33 -19.03 -0.56 3.93
CA SER A 33 -18.50 0.52 4.76
C SER A 33 -17.18 0.06 5.39
N ARG A 34 -16.16 -0.22 4.57
CA ARG A 34 -14.77 -0.23 5.01
C ARG A 34 -14.60 1.11 5.70
N ALA A 35 -14.19 1.05 6.96
CA ALA A 35 -13.88 2.23 7.73
C ALA A 35 -12.98 3.12 6.85
N ARG A 36 -13.49 4.32 6.56
CA ARG A 36 -12.79 5.33 5.78
C ARG A 36 -11.38 5.49 6.36
N ALA A 37 -10.34 5.46 5.52
CA ALA A 37 -8.99 5.71 6.02
C ALA A 37 -8.93 7.12 6.65
N GLU A 38 -8.33 7.23 7.83
CA GLU A 38 -8.15 8.54 8.47
C GLU A 38 -7.09 9.34 7.70
N THR A 39 -5.97 8.68 7.37
CA THR A 39 -4.85 9.27 6.64
C THR A 39 -4.40 8.33 5.54
N LEU A 40 -4.13 8.87 4.36
CA LEU A 40 -3.35 8.20 3.33
C LEU A 40 -1.95 8.82 3.30
N MET A 41 -0.92 8.01 3.49
CA MET A 41 0.47 8.47 3.34
C MET A 41 0.93 8.26 1.89
N ILE A 42 1.60 9.25 1.31
CA ILE A 42 2.10 9.18 -0.07
C ILE A 42 3.55 9.64 -0.10
N THR A 43 4.42 8.87 -0.75
CA THR A 43 5.86 9.15 -0.79
C THR A 43 6.56 8.44 -1.94
N ALA A 44 7.83 8.73 -2.20
CA ALA A 44 8.66 7.87 -3.05
C ALA A 44 9.01 6.53 -2.38
N ASN A 45 9.23 5.52 -3.21
CA ASN A 45 9.79 4.21 -2.89
C ASN A 45 11.32 4.28 -2.74
N VAL A 46 11.79 5.16 -1.86
CA VAL A 46 13.21 5.27 -1.48
C VAL A 46 13.36 5.10 0.02
N LEU A 47 14.56 4.71 0.45
CA LEU A 47 14.81 4.16 1.79
C LEU A 47 14.20 4.98 2.93
N ASN A 48 14.62 6.24 3.09
CA ASN A 48 14.25 7.06 4.25
C ASN A 48 12.75 7.32 4.32
N SER A 49 12.17 7.71 3.19
CA SER A 49 10.78 8.12 3.12
C SER A 49 9.82 6.93 3.25
N ARG A 50 10.19 5.80 2.64
CA ARG A 50 9.46 4.54 2.75
C ARG A 50 9.56 3.96 4.16
N LEU A 51 10.75 3.98 4.78
CA LEU A 51 10.93 3.53 6.16
C LEU A 51 10.01 4.29 7.11
N LEU A 52 9.97 5.63 7.00
CA LEU A 52 9.10 6.44 7.84
C LEU A 52 7.62 6.08 7.65
N ALA A 53 7.17 5.96 6.40
CA ALA A 53 5.79 5.58 6.09
C ALA A 53 5.43 4.20 6.66
N GLU A 54 6.29 3.20 6.49
CA GLU A 54 6.07 1.83 6.97
C GLU A 54 6.04 1.78 8.50
N LEU A 55 6.97 2.44 9.20
CA LEU A 55 6.96 2.52 10.67
C LEU A 55 5.67 3.17 11.17
N ALA A 56 5.23 4.26 10.53
CA ALA A 56 3.96 4.90 10.84
C ALA A 56 2.76 3.95 10.60
N GLN A 57 2.78 3.19 9.51
CA GLN A 57 1.71 2.26 9.15
C GLN A 57 1.59 1.10 10.15
N VAL A 58 2.70 0.56 10.67
CA VAL A 58 2.69 -0.57 11.61
C VAL A 58 1.78 -0.28 12.81
N ARG A 59 1.84 0.94 13.35
CA ARG A 59 1.03 1.37 14.50
C ARG A 59 -0.38 1.79 14.10
N THR A 60 -0.52 2.53 13.00
CA THR A 60 -1.74 3.26 12.65
C THR A 60 -2.65 2.53 11.66
N LYS A 61 -2.14 1.48 11.01
CA LYS A 61 -2.79 0.70 9.96
C LYS A 61 -3.22 1.52 8.74
N GLN A 62 -2.71 2.74 8.60
CA GLN A 62 -3.05 3.63 7.51
C GLN A 62 -2.42 3.17 6.18
N PRO A 63 -3.13 3.28 5.05
CA PRO A 63 -2.60 2.92 3.74
C PRO A 63 -1.44 3.82 3.31
N ILE A 64 -0.60 3.28 2.42
CA ILE A 64 0.51 3.98 1.79
C ILE A 64 0.38 3.86 0.27
N VAL A 65 0.67 4.94 -0.45
CA VAL A 65 0.99 4.93 -1.87
C VAL A 65 2.46 5.30 -2.07
N LEU A 66 3.16 4.53 -2.89
CA LEU A 66 4.58 4.71 -3.19
C LEU A 66 4.77 5.04 -4.67
N PHE A 67 5.59 6.06 -4.94
CA PHE A 67 6.03 6.43 -6.29
C PHE A 67 7.45 5.92 -6.55
N SER A 68 7.69 5.35 -7.71
CA SER A 68 9.04 4.99 -8.16
C SER A 68 9.22 5.43 -9.60
N PRO A 69 10.33 6.09 -9.96
CA PRO A 69 10.64 6.31 -11.36
C PRO A 69 10.85 4.96 -12.06
N ASP A 70 10.37 4.85 -13.30
CA ASP A 70 10.65 3.75 -14.21
C ASP A 70 11.75 4.13 -15.22
N VAL A 71 12.24 3.14 -15.96
CA VAL A 71 13.35 3.26 -16.92
C VAL A 71 13.01 4.21 -18.08
N ASP A 72 11.74 4.29 -18.46
CA ASP A 72 11.22 5.15 -19.53
C ASP A 72 10.83 6.56 -19.05
N GLY A 73 11.06 6.87 -17.77
CA GLY A 73 10.70 8.15 -17.15
C GLY A 73 9.25 8.24 -16.66
N THR A 74 8.44 7.19 -16.86
CA THR A 74 7.10 7.09 -16.26
C THR A 74 7.17 6.81 -14.76
N GLN A 75 6.04 6.94 -14.07
CA GLN A 75 5.96 6.67 -12.64
C GLN A 75 5.27 5.34 -12.38
N ARG A 76 5.98 4.42 -11.73
CA ARG A 76 5.34 3.26 -11.12
C ARG A 76 4.72 3.67 -9.81
N VAL A 77 3.44 3.34 -9.67
CA VAL A 77 2.65 3.67 -8.49
C VAL A 77 2.27 2.37 -7.80
N PHE A 78 2.62 2.26 -6.53
CA PHE A 78 2.32 1.09 -5.72
C PHE A 78 1.37 1.46 -4.60
N TYR A 79 0.45 0.56 -4.29
CA TYR A 79 -0.45 0.65 -3.15
C TYR A 79 -0.10 -0.40 -2.10
N MET A 80 -0.06 0.00 -0.83
CA MET A 80 0.28 -0.87 0.28
C MET A 80 -0.65 -0.67 1.47
N ILE A 81 -1.27 -1.76 1.89
CA ILE A 81 -1.98 -1.86 3.17
C ILE A 81 -1.08 -2.54 4.20
N ASP A 82 -1.32 -2.27 5.48
CA ASP A 82 -0.54 -2.85 6.57
C ASP A 82 -0.44 -4.38 6.47
N GLY A 83 0.77 -4.89 6.76
CA GLY A 83 1.07 -6.32 6.75
C GLY A 83 1.13 -6.98 5.36
N ASN A 84 0.97 -6.21 4.28
CA ASN A 84 0.99 -6.73 2.91
C ASN A 84 2.13 -6.13 2.09
N LYS A 85 2.51 -6.84 1.03
CA LYS A 85 3.47 -6.33 0.05
C LYS A 85 2.82 -5.20 -0.76
N ALA A 86 3.63 -4.22 -1.15
CA ALA A 86 3.22 -3.19 -2.10
C ALA A 86 2.82 -3.84 -3.44
N VAL A 87 1.65 -3.46 -3.95
CA VAL A 87 1.09 -3.93 -5.22
C VAL A 87 1.19 -2.81 -6.24
N ASP A 88 1.72 -3.12 -7.42
CA ASP A 88 1.74 -2.17 -8.53
C ASP A 88 0.31 -1.93 -9.03
N ILE A 89 -0.14 -0.68 -8.95
CA ILE A 89 -1.45 -0.26 -9.43
C ILE A 89 -1.36 0.47 -10.77
N GLY A 90 -0.16 0.86 -11.19
CA GLY A 90 0.05 1.71 -12.37
C GLY A 90 -0.37 3.16 -12.16
N GLU A 91 0.28 4.06 -12.89
CA GLU A 91 0.01 5.50 -12.86
C GLU A 91 -1.45 5.86 -13.14
N GLY A 92 -2.04 5.24 -14.16
CA GLY A 92 -3.42 5.53 -14.61
C GLY A 92 -4.50 5.24 -13.56
N ASN A 93 -4.24 4.34 -12.61
CA ASN A 93 -5.22 3.97 -11.58
C ASN A 93 -5.01 4.72 -10.26
N PHE A 94 -4.10 5.70 -10.22
CA PHE A 94 -3.78 6.43 -8.99
C PHE A 94 -5.01 7.11 -8.38
N LEU A 95 -5.72 7.93 -9.15
CA LEU A 95 -6.89 8.66 -8.64
C LEU A 95 -8.05 7.74 -8.28
N GLU A 96 -8.29 6.68 -9.08
CA GLU A 96 -9.29 5.67 -8.75
C GLU A 96 -8.97 4.98 -7.42
N THR A 97 -7.69 4.65 -7.20
CA THR A 97 -7.24 4.05 -5.94
C THR A 97 -7.41 5.01 -4.76
N VAL A 98 -7.04 6.28 -4.90
CA VAL A 98 -7.22 7.29 -3.85
C VAL A 98 -8.71 7.50 -3.55
N ALA A 99 -9.56 7.56 -4.58
CA ALA A 99 -11.01 7.66 -4.43
C ALA A 99 -11.62 6.43 -3.76
N PHE A 100 -11.12 5.24 -4.08
CA PHE A 100 -11.51 3.98 -3.43
C PHE A 100 -11.14 3.96 -1.95
N ILE A 101 -9.92 4.39 -1.60
CA ILE A 101 -9.46 4.53 -0.21
C ILE A 101 -10.28 5.59 0.53
N ASN A 102 -10.65 6.66 -0.17
CA ASN A 102 -11.44 7.80 0.31
C ASN A 102 -10.88 8.38 1.64
N PRO A 103 -9.61 8.77 1.73
CA PRO A 103 -9.03 9.18 3.01
C PRO A 103 -9.66 10.48 3.53
N LYS A 104 -9.64 10.72 4.85
CA LYS A 104 -10.02 12.05 5.40
C LYS A 104 -8.94 13.11 5.13
N ARG A 105 -7.68 12.71 5.15
CA ARG A 105 -6.54 13.56 4.79
C ARG A 105 -5.46 12.77 4.07
N ILE A 106 -4.63 13.49 3.33
CA ILE A 106 -3.44 12.93 2.69
C ILE A 106 -2.21 13.59 3.29
N VAL A 107 -1.21 12.78 3.64
CA VAL A 107 0.10 13.25 4.08
C VAL A 107 1.14 12.85 3.04
N ILE A 108 1.78 13.84 2.43
CA ILE A 108 2.89 13.64 1.49
C ILE A 108 4.19 13.77 2.26
N LEU A 109 5.04 12.74 2.18
CA LEU A 109 6.36 12.74 2.80
C LEU A 109 7.43 13.06 1.74
N GLY A 110 8.31 14.00 2.05
CA GLY A 110 9.42 14.46 1.20
C GLY A 110 9.05 15.54 0.17
N GLY A 111 7.77 15.82 -0.05
CA GLY A 111 7.33 16.87 -0.98
C GLY A 111 7.56 16.51 -2.46
N THR A 112 7.82 17.52 -3.29
CA THR A 112 7.87 17.37 -4.76
C THR A 112 9.07 16.58 -5.28
N ASP A 113 10.11 16.44 -4.46
CA ASP A 113 11.29 15.63 -4.79
C ASP A 113 10.99 14.11 -4.67
N TYR A 114 9.89 13.77 -4.01
CA TYR A 114 9.48 12.38 -3.72
C TYR A 114 8.15 12.02 -4.38
N VAL A 115 7.27 13.01 -4.62
CA VAL A 115 5.99 12.82 -5.29
C VAL A 115 5.87 13.86 -6.41
N PRO A 116 5.73 13.45 -7.68
CA PRO A 116 5.69 14.41 -8.78
C PRO A 116 4.55 15.42 -8.61
N LYS A 117 4.85 16.69 -8.87
CA LYS A 117 3.94 17.82 -8.62
C LYS A 117 2.55 17.62 -9.23
N GLN A 118 2.48 17.02 -10.42
CA GLN A 118 1.21 16.75 -11.11
C GLN A 118 0.25 15.92 -10.25
N PHE A 119 0.73 14.92 -9.50
CA PHE A 119 -0.12 14.13 -8.61
C PHE A 119 -0.53 14.91 -7.38
N VAL A 120 0.37 15.73 -6.83
CA VAL A 120 0.07 16.60 -5.69
C VAL A 120 -1.05 17.58 -6.03
N ASP A 121 -0.99 18.19 -7.21
CA ASP A 121 -2.01 19.14 -7.68
C ASP A 121 -3.37 18.46 -7.87
N LEU A 122 -3.40 17.25 -8.46
CA LEU A 122 -4.63 16.47 -8.61
C LEU A 122 -5.29 16.15 -7.25
N LEU A 123 -4.49 15.79 -6.25
CA LEU A 123 -5.00 15.48 -4.91
C LEU A 123 -5.57 16.71 -4.19
N ARG A 124 -4.96 17.88 -4.36
CA ARG A 124 -5.38 19.12 -3.71
C ARG A 124 -6.74 19.61 -4.16
N ALA A 125 -7.23 19.15 -5.32
CA ALA A 125 -8.57 19.48 -5.80
C ALA A 125 -9.66 18.93 -4.86
N ASP A 126 -9.47 17.73 -4.32
CA ASP A 126 -10.52 16.98 -3.63
C ASP A 126 -10.20 16.63 -2.16
N TYR A 127 -8.93 16.71 -1.76
CA TYR A 127 -8.46 16.25 -0.45
C TYR A 127 -7.72 17.32 0.34
N SER A 128 -7.80 17.23 1.68
CA SER A 128 -6.89 17.95 2.56
C SER A 128 -5.50 17.32 2.46
N VAL A 129 -4.60 17.99 1.74
CA VAL A 129 -3.21 17.54 1.52
C VAL A 129 -2.29 18.31 2.45
N ILE A 130 -1.52 17.56 3.25
CA ILE A 130 -0.46 18.11 4.08
C ILE A 130 0.88 17.56 3.61
N ILE A 131 1.89 18.43 3.55
CA ILE A 131 3.22 18.07 3.06
C ILE A 131 4.23 18.19 4.20
N LEU A 132 4.99 17.13 4.43
CA LEU A 132 6.15 17.10 5.32
C LEU A 132 7.41 16.99 4.44
N ASP A 133 8.04 18.13 4.17
CA ASP A 133 9.12 18.29 3.19
C ASP A 133 10.45 18.71 3.83
N SER A 134 10.63 18.50 5.14
CA SER A 134 11.92 18.73 5.78
C SER A 134 12.97 17.80 5.18
N THR A 135 14.15 18.35 4.86
CA THR A 135 15.32 17.54 4.47
C THR A 135 15.83 16.67 5.62
N ASP A 136 15.56 17.09 6.86
CA ASP A 136 15.76 16.29 8.07
C ASP A 136 14.58 15.34 8.26
N TRP A 137 14.83 14.05 8.01
CA TRP A 137 13.86 12.98 8.16
C TRP A 137 13.47 12.67 9.60
N GLU A 138 14.32 12.96 10.58
CA GLU A 138 13.95 12.86 11.98
C GLU A 138 12.91 13.92 12.35
N LYS A 139 13.06 15.13 11.82
CA LYS A 139 12.04 16.18 11.97
C LYS A 139 10.71 15.77 11.34
N ASN A 140 10.73 15.18 10.14
CA ASN A 140 9.52 14.60 9.54
C ASN A 140 8.91 13.51 10.42
N ALA A 141 9.74 12.63 11.00
CA ALA A 141 9.29 11.55 11.88
C ALA A 141 8.68 12.07 13.19
N GLN A 142 9.25 13.14 13.76
CA GLN A 142 8.70 13.80 14.93
C GLN A 142 7.31 14.39 14.62
N VAL A 143 7.19 15.22 13.58
CA VAL A 143 5.92 15.87 13.23
C VAL A 143 4.85 14.85 12.86
N LEU A 144 5.21 13.83 12.06
CA LEU A 144 4.30 12.76 11.71
C LEU A 144 3.85 11.97 12.95
N GLY A 145 4.77 11.70 13.88
CA GLY A 145 4.50 10.99 15.12
C GLY A 145 3.53 11.76 16.02
N GLU A 146 3.70 13.08 16.14
CA GLU A 146 2.78 13.95 16.88
C GLU A 146 1.37 13.94 16.26
N TRP A 147 1.26 14.03 14.94
CA TRP A 147 -0.04 14.04 14.24
C TRP A 147 -0.78 12.70 14.29
N LEU A 148 -0.04 11.59 14.29
CA LEU A 148 -0.60 10.25 14.33
C LEU A 148 -0.78 9.71 15.76
N ASP A 149 -0.47 10.50 16.79
CA ASP A 149 -0.31 10.06 18.19
C ASP A 149 0.57 8.80 18.32
N HIS A 150 1.61 8.74 17.48
CA HIS A 150 2.62 7.69 17.48
C HIS A 150 3.91 8.21 18.13
N ARG A 151 3.88 8.33 19.46
CA ARG A 151 4.95 8.94 20.27
C ARG A 151 6.33 8.29 20.12
N SER A 152 6.39 7.01 19.76
CA SER A 152 7.65 6.28 19.56
C SER A 152 8.17 6.33 18.11
N LEU A 153 7.49 6.99 17.17
CA LEU A 153 7.85 6.98 15.75
C LEU A 153 9.25 7.54 15.51
N LEU A 154 9.58 8.69 16.11
CA LEU A 154 10.92 9.28 16.01
C LEU A 154 12.01 8.32 16.51
N LYS A 155 11.79 7.71 17.68
CA LYS A 155 12.73 6.76 18.27
C LYS A 155 12.93 5.54 17.35
N GLN A 156 11.85 4.97 16.84
CA GLN A 156 11.91 3.83 15.92
C GLN A 156 12.62 4.21 14.62
N TYR A 157 12.30 5.38 14.05
CA TYR A 157 12.95 5.86 12.83
C TYR A 157 14.47 5.94 12.99
N ARG A 158 14.96 6.54 14.08
CA ARG A 158 16.39 6.59 14.43
C ARG A 158 17.00 5.19 14.52
N GLU A 159 16.42 4.32 15.35
CA GLU A 159 16.93 2.98 15.59
C GLU A 159 17.03 2.13 14.30
N TYR A 160 16.03 2.21 13.41
CA TYR A 160 16.04 1.46 12.16
C TYR A 160 16.95 2.08 11.11
N SER A 161 17.00 3.42 11.02
CA SER A 161 17.93 4.13 10.13
C SER A 161 19.38 3.80 10.47
N ASP A 162 19.73 3.79 11.75
CA ASP A 162 21.08 3.44 12.23
C ASP A 162 21.45 1.99 11.89
N LYS A 163 20.52 1.05 12.14
CA LYS A 163 20.72 -0.37 11.80
C LYS A 163 20.95 -0.58 10.31
N ILE A 164 20.19 0.11 9.45
CA ILE A 164 20.34 0.00 7.99
C ILE A 164 21.69 0.59 7.56
N SER A 165 22.09 1.72 8.13
CA SER A 165 23.36 2.38 7.82
C SER A 165 24.56 1.50 8.20
N GLN A 166 24.50 0.85 9.38
CA GLN A 166 25.54 -0.09 9.84
C GLN A 166 25.58 -1.36 8.97
N ALA A 167 24.42 -1.88 8.55
CA ALA A 167 24.36 -3.06 7.67
C ALA A 167 24.85 -2.75 6.24
N GLY A 168 24.70 -1.51 5.78
CA GLY A 168 25.20 -1.04 4.48
C GLY A 168 26.71 -0.76 4.47
N ALA A 169 27.27 -0.26 5.58
CA ALA A 169 28.70 0.05 5.70
C ALA A 169 29.61 -1.18 5.88
N GLY A 170 29.04 -2.36 6.12
CA GLY A 170 29.76 -3.64 6.20
C GLY A 170 29.88 -4.39 4.88
N LYS A 171 29.57 -3.75 3.75
CA LYS A 171 29.75 -4.28 2.38
C LYS A 171 30.78 -3.44 1.64
#